data_AF-A0A179F387-F1
#
_entry.id   AF-A0A179F387-F1
#
_cell.length_a   1.000
_cell.length_b   1.000
_cell.length_c   1.000
_cell.angle_alpha   90.00
_cell.angle_beta   90.00
_cell.angle_gamma   90.00
#
_symmetry.space_group_name_H-M   'P 1'
#
loop_
_entity.id
_entity.type
_entity.pdbx_description
1 polymer ?
#
loop_
_entity_poly.entity_id
_entity_poly.type
_entity_poly.pdbx_seq_one_letter_code
_entity_poly.pdbx_strand_id
1 'polypeptide(L)'
;MFGAVPIIIIRWACHIPFFMTTASKGYYNGAVSLGNFYDTLPHGHAFLNGLAITGYMSYIVSFWNFFMFAVTGFASVGNSFSILAAVGLVDLIFALVLMTGVIMESQYLPVNLGSCQHATSWRPNANGRSFFQAAQSLSEFLEYREPEAICRGMVETWAMLVAVVGMLFITAFLNIRLGLGEVPIDWSSYVPSRATLLGYWPSGVQWSNYHPRFESFREWVSRWGDKTPKAYAPVDSEETLVREDESESKDHVSDLESELGEVRKSEDRV
;
A
#
# COMPACT_ATOMS: atom_id res chain seq x y z
N MET A 1 -27.52 15.30 -21.07
CA MET A 1 -27.58 15.39 -19.59
C MET A 1 -27.29 14.07 -18.86
N PHE A 2 -27.06 12.93 -19.54
CA PHE A 2 -26.91 11.61 -18.88
C PHE A 2 -25.47 11.07 -18.79
N GLY A 3 -24.46 11.78 -19.30
CA GLY A 3 -23.10 11.25 -19.38
C GLY A 3 -22.34 11.12 -18.06
N ALA A 4 -22.81 11.77 -16.99
CA ALA A 4 -22.13 11.74 -15.68
C ALA A 4 -22.59 10.58 -14.77
N VAL A 5 -23.70 9.91 -15.09
CA VAL A 5 -24.30 8.86 -14.24
C VAL A 5 -23.32 7.70 -13.95
N PRO A 6 -22.57 7.17 -14.93
CA PRO A 6 -21.64 6.06 -14.66
C PRO A 6 -20.51 6.44 -13.69
N ILE A 7 -20.02 7.67 -13.74
CA ILE A 7 -18.96 8.15 -12.84
C ILE A 7 -19.46 8.19 -11.39
N ILE A 8 -20.71 8.63 -11.19
CA ILE A 8 -21.33 8.69 -9.86
C ILE A 8 -21.44 7.28 -9.27
N ILE A 9 -21.88 6.29 -10.07
CA ILE A 9 -22.00 4.90 -9.63
C ILE A 9 -20.61 4.33 -9.27
N ILE A 10 -19.60 4.58 -10.10
CA ILE A 10 -18.22 4.13 -9.83
C ILE A 10 -17.70 4.76 -8.54
N ARG A 11 -17.83 6.09 -8.37
CA ARG A 11 -17.41 6.79 -7.14
C ARG A 11 -18.11 6.25 -5.90
N TRP A 12 -19.40 5.94 -6.00
CA TRP A 12 -20.17 5.34 -4.91
C TRP A 12 -19.66 3.94 -4.55
N ALA A 13 -19.44 3.09 -5.55
CA ALA A 13 -18.90 1.75 -5.35
C ALA A 13 -17.51 1.78 -4.69
N CYS A 14 -16.70 2.81 -4.98
CA CYS A 14 -15.39 2.98 -4.37
C CYS A 14 -15.43 3.38 -2.89
N HIS A 15 -16.54 3.89 -2.35
CA HIS A 15 -16.57 4.32 -0.95
C HIS A 15 -16.22 3.21 0.04
N ILE A 16 -16.75 2.01 -0.20
CA ILE A 16 -16.53 0.88 0.70
C ILE A 16 -15.04 0.56 0.83
N PRO A 17 -14.28 0.28 -0.25
CA PRO A 17 -12.86 0.01 -0.13
C PRO A 17 -12.08 1.23 0.40
N PHE A 18 -12.44 2.46 0.06
CA PHE A 18 -11.81 3.66 0.62
C PHE A 18 -11.92 3.74 2.16
N PHE A 19 -13.11 3.50 2.70
CA PHE A 19 -13.29 3.49 4.15
C PHE A 19 -12.52 2.35 4.82
N MET A 20 -12.44 1.19 4.18
CA MET A 20 -11.65 0.07 4.70
C MET A 20 -10.16 0.41 4.78
N THR A 21 -9.60 1.12 3.80
CA THR A 21 -8.18 1.50 3.84
C THR A 21 -7.84 2.56 4.89
N THR A 22 -8.83 3.18 5.55
CA THR A 22 -8.55 4.08 6.69
C THR A 22 -7.95 3.34 7.90
N ALA A 23 -8.09 2.01 7.96
CA ALA A 23 -7.42 1.17 8.94
C ALA A 23 -5.88 1.29 8.90
N SER A 24 -5.29 1.62 7.74
CA SER A 24 -3.83 1.82 7.59
C SER A 24 -3.26 2.84 8.57
N LYS A 25 -4.06 3.84 8.98
CA LYS A 25 -3.62 4.81 10.00
C LYS A 25 -3.45 4.17 11.38
N GLY A 26 -4.32 3.23 11.75
CA GLY A 26 -4.18 2.46 12.98
C GLY A 26 -2.89 1.64 12.97
N TYR A 27 -2.61 0.98 11.84
CA TYR A 27 -1.36 0.24 11.65
C TYR A 27 -0.12 1.13 11.72
N TYR A 28 -0.15 2.33 11.11
CA TYR A 28 0.95 3.29 11.22
C TYR A 28 1.18 3.75 12.67
N ASN A 29 0.11 4.10 13.40
CA ASN A 29 0.22 4.55 14.79
C ASN A 29 0.81 3.46 15.71
N GLY A 30 0.38 2.21 15.52
CA GLY A 30 0.99 1.08 16.21
C GLY A 30 2.44 0.88 15.77
N ALA A 31 2.70 0.90 14.46
CA ALA A 31 4.03 0.72 13.91
C ALA A 31 5.05 1.73 14.44
N VAL A 32 4.74 3.03 14.44
CA VAL A 32 5.68 4.08 14.88
C VAL A 32 6.09 3.93 16.34
N SER A 33 5.25 3.31 17.18
CA SER A 33 5.57 3.07 18.60
C SER A 33 6.73 2.09 18.83
N LEU A 34 7.09 1.28 17.81
CA LEU A 34 8.24 0.36 17.89
C LEU A 34 9.60 1.07 17.75
N GLY A 35 9.63 2.37 17.43
CA GLY A 35 10.83 3.19 17.42
C GLY A 35 11.97 2.59 16.58
N ASN A 36 13.14 2.39 17.19
CA ASN A 36 14.36 1.91 16.54
C ASN A 36 14.27 0.45 16.03
N PHE A 37 13.14 -0.23 16.20
CA PHE A 37 12.94 -1.58 15.65
C PHE A 37 13.16 -1.62 14.13
N TYR A 38 12.80 -0.55 13.41
CA TYR A 38 12.92 -0.47 11.94
C TYR A 38 14.33 -0.34 11.41
N ASP A 39 15.30 0.08 12.24
CA ASP A 39 16.71 0.17 11.84
C ASP A 39 17.31 -1.20 11.56
N THR A 40 16.76 -2.24 12.21
CA THR A 40 17.24 -3.63 12.12
C THR A 40 16.38 -4.50 11.21
N LEU A 41 15.32 -3.95 10.62
CA LEU A 41 14.37 -4.67 9.80
C LEU A 41 14.67 -4.46 8.31
N PRO A 42 14.72 -5.52 7.49
CA PRO A 42 14.91 -5.37 6.05
C PRO A 42 13.81 -4.46 5.45
N HIS A 43 14.22 -3.33 4.86
CA HIS A 43 13.30 -2.29 4.35
C HIS A 43 12.37 -1.67 5.41
N GLY A 44 12.73 -1.70 6.70
CA GLY A 44 11.88 -1.22 7.79
C GLY A 44 11.42 0.23 7.65
N HIS A 45 12.34 1.15 7.32
CA HIS A 45 12.02 2.56 7.10
C HIS A 45 11.13 2.80 5.89
N ALA A 46 11.34 2.06 4.79
CA ALA A 46 10.48 2.15 3.62
C ALA A 46 9.07 1.68 3.98
N PHE A 47 8.93 0.55 4.67
CA PHE A 47 7.66 0.05 5.15
C PHE A 47 6.93 1.05 6.06
N LEU A 48 7.61 1.62 7.05
CA LEU A 48 7.02 2.61 7.97
C LEU A 48 6.56 3.87 7.23
N ASN A 49 7.37 4.38 6.30
CA ASN A 49 7.01 5.53 5.47
C ASN A 49 5.84 5.21 4.53
N GLY A 50 5.77 3.98 4.01
CA GLY A 50 4.64 3.48 3.23
C GLY A 50 3.34 3.54 4.02
N LEU A 51 3.34 2.99 5.23
CA LEU A 51 2.20 3.04 6.16
C LEU A 51 1.80 4.47 6.51
N ALA A 52 2.76 5.37 6.69
CA ALA A 52 2.48 6.78 6.94
C ALA A 52 1.72 7.39 5.75
N ILE A 53 2.26 7.24 4.54
CA ILE A 53 1.67 7.78 3.31
C ILE A 53 0.25 7.21 3.13
N THR A 54 0.09 5.89 3.14
CA THR A 54 -1.21 5.26 2.89
C THR A 54 -2.21 5.56 4.00
N GLY A 55 -1.77 5.61 5.25
CA GLY A 55 -2.60 5.93 6.41
C GLY A 55 -3.18 7.35 6.35
N TYR A 56 -2.35 8.36 6.13
CA TYR A 56 -2.84 9.75 6.04
C TYR A 56 -3.62 10.00 4.75
N MET A 57 -3.12 9.50 3.61
CA MET A 57 -3.75 9.75 2.32
C MET A 57 -5.08 9.01 2.18
N SER A 58 -5.25 7.80 2.72
CA SER A 58 -6.53 7.08 2.65
C SER A 58 -7.67 7.88 3.28
N TYR A 59 -7.43 8.57 4.40
CA TYR A 59 -8.42 9.47 4.99
C TYR A 59 -8.75 10.63 4.07
N ILE A 60 -7.74 11.35 3.58
CA ILE A 60 -7.92 12.52 2.70
C ILE A 60 -8.69 12.12 1.45
N VAL A 61 -8.31 11.01 0.81
CA VAL A 61 -8.93 10.53 -0.42
C VAL A 61 -10.35 10.02 -0.15
N SER A 62 -10.63 9.40 0.98
CA SER A 62 -12.00 9.00 1.37
C SER A 62 -12.93 10.22 1.46
N PHE A 63 -12.47 11.28 2.14
CA PHE A 63 -13.23 12.54 2.23
C PHE A 63 -13.36 13.23 0.88
N TRP A 64 -12.28 13.27 0.10
CA TRP A 64 -12.30 13.82 -1.26
C TRP A 64 -13.32 13.08 -2.14
N ASN A 65 -13.31 11.74 -2.14
CA ASN A 65 -14.25 10.96 -2.92
C ASN A 65 -15.70 11.22 -2.49
N PHE A 66 -15.94 11.41 -1.19
CA PHE A 66 -17.28 11.73 -0.66
C PHE A 66 -17.75 13.12 -1.09
N PHE A 67 -16.88 14.11 -0.97
CA PHE A 67 -17.16 15.47 -1.42
C PHE A 67 -17.40 15.49 -2.93
N MET A 68 -16.55 14.82 -3.71
CA MET A 68 -16.67 14.78 -5.16
C MET A 68 -17.87 13.97 -5.63
N PHE A 69 -18.34 12.97 -4.90
CA PHE A 69 -19.62 12.31 -5.17
C PHE A 69 -20.78 13.31 -5.12
N ALA A 70 -20.84 14.14 -4.09
CA ALA A 70 -21.85 15.20 -3.98
C ALA A 70 -21.69 16.23 -5.11
N VAL A 71 -20.48 16.78 -5.29
CA VAL A 71 -20.21 17.80 -6.30
C VAL A 71 -20.48 17.30 -7.72
N THR A 72 -20.04 16.10 -8.09
CA THR A 72 -20.31 15.55 -9.44
C THR A 72 -21.78 15.25 -9.67
N GLY A 73 -22.51 14.84 -8.63
CA GLY A 73 -23.96 14.72 -8.65
C GLY A 73 -24.64 16.04 -9.02
N PHE A 74 -24.32 17.13 -8.33
CA PHE A 74 -24.94 18.44 -8.57
C PHE A 74 -24.38 19.16 -9.82
N ALA A 75 -23.09 19.03 -10.10
CA ALA A 75 -22.42 19.68 -11.23
C ALA A 75 -22.83 19.08 -12.59
N SER A 76 -23.34 17.85 -12.61
CA SER A 76 -23.90 17.23 -13.83
C SER A 76 -25.06 18.02 -14.46
N VAL A 77 -25.61 19.01 -13.73
CA VAL A 77 -26.67 19.92 -14.18
C VAL A 77 -26.12 21.15 -14.91
N GLY A 78 -24.84 21.51 -14.71
CA GLY A 78 -24.17 22.62 -15.41
C GLY A 78 -23.16 22.10 -16.43
N ASN A 79 -23.06 22.71 -17.62
CA ASN A 79 -22.12 22.31 -18.69
C ASN A 79 -20.63 22.58 -18.35
N SER A 80 -20.19 22.28 -17.14
CA SER A 80 -18.86 22.60 -16.63
C SER A 80 -17.86 21.46 -16.89
N PHE A 81 -17.58 21.17 -18.16
CA PHE A 81 -16.63 20.13 -18.57
C PHE A 81 -15.22 20.35 -17.99
N SER A 82 -14.76 21.60 -17.89
CA SER A 82 -13.44 21.93 -17.32
C SER A 82 -13.28 21.51 -15.86
N ILE A 83 -14.37 21.47 -15.08
CA ILE A 83 -14.33 21.01 -13.68
C ILE A 83 -14.04 19.51 -13.63
N LEU A 84 -14.61 18.72 -14.55
CA LEU A 84 -14.34 17.28 -14.61
C LEU A 84 -12.87 17.00 -14.91
N ALA A 85 -12.26 17.76 -15.84
CA ALA A 85 -10.83 17.62 -16.11
C ALA A 85 -9.96 17.93 -14.88
N ALA A 86 -10.26 19.02 -14.16
CA ALA A 86 -9.54 19.38 -12.94
C ALA A 86 -9.68 18.31 -11.85
N VAL A 87 -10.88 17.76 -11.67
CA VAL A 87 -11.14 16.68 -10.71
C VAL A 87 -10.35 15.43 -11.07
N GLY A 88 -10.33 15.06 -12.36
CA GLY A 88 -9.56 13.90 -12.80
C GLY A 88 -8.05 14.07 -12.60
N LEU A 89 -7.51 15.27 -12.75
CA LEU A 89 -6.11 15.56 -12.41
C LEU A 89 -5.82 15.39 -10.91
N VAL A 90 -6.72 15.83 -10.04
CA VAL A 90 -6.57 15.63 -8.59
C VAL A 90 -6.64 14.16 -8.22
N ASP A 91 -7.59 13.40 -8.79
CA ASP A 91 -7.68 11.95 -8.60
C ASP A 91 -6.38 11.24 -9.04
N LEU A 92 -5.77 11.69 -10.15
CA LEU A 92 -4.50 11.15 -10.65
C LEU A 92 -3.35 11.40 -9.67
N ILE A 93 -3.26 12.61 -9.09
CA ILE A 93 -2.25 12.93 -8.08
C ILE A 93 -2.41 12.02 -6.86
N PHE A 94 -3.64 11.82 -6.39
CA PHE A 94 -3.90 10.89 -5.28
C PHE A 94 -3.53 9.45 -5.61
N ALA A 95 -3.82 8.99 -6.83
CA ALA A 95 -3.42 7.66 -7.29
C ALA A 95 -1.90 7.47 -7.23
N LEU A 96 -1.14 8.46 -7.71
CA LEU A 96 0.33 8.42 -7.71
C LEU A 96 0.92 8.44 -6.30
N VAL A 97 0.40 9.29 -5.40
CA VAL A 97 0.88 9.34 -4.02
C VAL A 97 0.59 8.03 -3.28
N LEU A 98 -0.64 7.50 -3.41
CA LEU A 98 -1.00 6.20 -2.80
C LEU A 98 -0.20 5.05 -3.41
N MET A 99 0.06 5.07 -4.72
CA MET A 99 0.90 4.07 -5.39
C MET A 99 2.31 4.03 -4.79
N THR A 100 2.93 5.18 -4.52
CA THR A 100 4.22 5.25 -3.83
C THR A 100 4.16 4.55 -2.47
N GLY A 101 3.15 4.84 -1.65
CA GLY A 101 2.97 4.20 -0.34
C GLY A 101 2.79 2.68 -0.45
N VAL A 102 1.96 2.22 -1.38
CA VAL A 102 1.72 0.79 -1.65
C VAL A 102 2.99 0.06 -2.11
N ILE A 103 3.80 0.70 -2.95
CA ILE A 103 5.09 0.15 -3.40
C ILE A 103 6.03 0.01 -2.21
N MET A 104 6.10 1.02 -1.34
CA MET A 104 6.96 0.99 -0.15
C MET A 104 6.52 -0.09 0.85
N GLU A 105 5.21 -0.26 1.07
CA GLU A 105 4.67 -1.35 1.89
C GLU A 105 4.99 -2.73 1.33
N SER A 106 4.92 -2.88 0.00
CA SER A 106 5.20 -4.16 -0.69
C SER A 106 6.64 -4.62 -0.56
N GLN A 107 7.56 -3.72 -0.17
CA GLN A 107 8.95 -4.10 0.09
C GLN A 107 9.10 -4.95 1.35
N TYR A 108 8.14 -4.94 2.26
CA TYR A 108 8.17 -5.75 3.49
C TYR A 108 7.01 -6.74 3.58
N LEU A 109 5.78 -6.32 3.24
CA LEU A 109 4.59 -7.15 3.40
C LEU A 109 4.63 -8.39 2.49
N PRO A 110 4.10 -9.54 2.96
CA PRO A 110 3.89 -10.67 2.08
C PRO A 110 2.81 -10.35 1.04
N VAL A 111 3.04 -10.74 -0.20
CA VAL A 111 2.09 -10.52 -1.32
C VAL A 111 0.84 -11.39 -1.20
N ASN A 112 0.92 -12.51 -0.46
CA ASN A 112 -0.17 -13.47 -0.31
C ASN A 112 -0.50 -13.73 1.16
N LEU A 113 -1.77 -14.04 1.43
CA LEU A 113 -2.27 -14.34 2.78
C LEU A 113 -1.74 -15.68 3.33
N GLY A 114 -1.27 -16.58 2.47
CA GLY A 114 -0.71 -17.87 2.87
C GLY A 114 0.60 -17.71 3.66
N SER A 115 1.46 -16.79 3.22
CA SER A 115 2.72 -16.44 3.88
C SER A 115 2.52 -15.92 5.31
N CYS A 116 1.34 -15.38 5.64
CA CYS A 116 1.03 -14.96 7.00
C CYS A 116 0.91 -16.12 7.99
N GLN A 117 0.88 -17.39 7.57
CA GLN A 117 0.95 -18.54 8.50
C GLN A 117 2.29 -18.63 9.25
N HIS A 118 3.33 -17.98 8.70
CA HIS A 118 4.66 -17.92 9.30
C HIS A 118 5.03 -16.47 9.67
N ALA A 119 4.04 -15.68 10.10
CA ALA A 119 4.21 -14.27 10.42
C ALA A 119 5.27 -14.06 11.52
N THR A 120 5.35 -14.96 12.50
CA THR A 120 6.35 -14.92 13.58
C THR A 120 7.79 -14.94 13.08
N SER A 121 8.07 -15.63 11.97
CA SER A 121 9.40 -15.72 11.33
C SER A 121 9.49 -14.93 10.01
N TRP A 122 8.52 -14.06 9.71
CA TRP A 122 8.53 -13.29 8.47
C TRP A 122 9.58 -12.19 8.54
N ARG A 123 10.67 -12.35 7.76
CA ARG A 123 11.76 -11.38 7.62
C ARG A 123 12.20 -10.83 8.98
N PRO A 124 12.74 -11.70 9.85
CA PRO A 124 13.08 -11.31 11.21
C PRO A 124 14.15 -10.22 11.20
N ASN A 125 14.18 -9.42 12.26
CA ASN A 125 15.28 -8.50 12.50
C ASN A 125 16.53 -9.25 13.00
N ALA A 126 17.62 -8.51 13.25
CA ALA A 126 18.87 -9.06 13.80
C ALA A 126 18.70 -9.83 15.13
N ASN A 127 17.64 -9.54 15.89
CA ASN A 127 17.31 -10.23 17.15
C ASN A 127 16.41 -11.46 16.95
N GLY A 128 16.16 -11.88 15.71
CA GLY A 128 15.31 -13.01 15.37
C GLY A 128 13.81 -12.76 15.52
N ARG A 129 13.37 -11.52 15.75
CA ARG A 129 11.96 -11.16 15.93
C ARG A 129 11.40 -10.50 14.67
N SER A 130 10.23 -10.94 14.21
CA SER A 130 9.49 -10.26 13.14
C SER A 130 8.76 -9.02 13.66
N PHE A 131 8.40 -8.11 12.75
CA PHE A 131 7.52 -6.99 13.06
C PHE A 131 6.19 -7.45 13.66
N PHE A 132 5.57 -8.48 13.08
CA PHE A 132 4.26 -8.97 13.53
C PHE A 132 4.30 -9.52 14.96
N GLN A 133 5.41 -10.19 15.33
CA GLN A 133 5.62 -10.66 16.70
C GLN A 133 5.90 -9.50 17.67
N ALA A 134 6.59 -8.44 17.23
CA ALA A 134 6.82 -7.25 18.04
C ALA A 134 5.53 -6.42 18.23
N ALA A 135 4.70 -6.33 17.19
CA ALA A 135 3.46 -5.56 17.19
C ALA A 135 2.37 -6.13 18.10
N GLN A 136 2.40 -7.44 18.39
CA GLN A 136 1.40 -8.13 19.23
C GLN A 136 1.25 -7.52 20.63
N SER A 137 2.31 -6.94 21.20
CA SER A 137 2.26 -6.32 22.54
C SER A 137 1.69 -4.91 22.57
N LEU A 138 1.37 -4.33 21.41
CA LEU A 138 0.92 -2.93 21.29
C LEU A 138 -0.59 -2.82 21.40
N SER A 139 -1.06 -1.72 22.01
CA SER A 139 -2.47 -1.45 22.24
C SER A 139 -3.31 -1.42 20.96
N GLU A 140 -2.73 -0.91 19.88
CA GLU A 140 -3.32 -0.74 18.56
C GLU A 140 -3.58 -2.08 17.86
N PHE A 141 -2.88 -3.14 18.29
CA PHE A 141 -3.00 -4.47 17.71
C PHE A 141 -3.63 -5.49 18.67
N LEU A 142 -4.11 -5.09 19.85
CA LEU A 142 -4.69 -6.01 20.85
C LEU A 142 -5.92 -6.77 20.33
N GLU A 143 -6.63 -6.23 19.34
CA GLU A 143 -7.73 -6.96 18.67
C GLU A 143 -7.22 -8.16 17.87
N TYR A 144 -5.98 -8.10 17.39
CA TYR A 144 -5.29 -9.18 16.69
C TYR A 144 -4.47 -9.99 17.70
N ARG A 145 -5.11 -10.99 18.29
CA ARG A 145 -4.49 -11.83 19.35
C ARG A 145 -3.19 -12.53 18.92
N GLU A 146 -2.99 -12.73 17.63
CA GLU A 146 -1.88 -13.51 17.06
C GLU A 146 -1.13 -12.72 15.97
N PRO A 147 0.20 -12.85 15.84
CA PRO A 147 0.99 -12.22 14.77
C PRO A 147 0.46 -12.51 13.36
N GLU A 148 -0.05 -13.72 13.15
CA GLU A 148 -0.67 -14.18 11.91
C GLU A 148 -1.91 -13.34 11.57
N ALA A 149 -2.70 -12.94 12.57
CA ALA A 149 -3.88 -12.10 12.39
C ALA A 149 -3.49 -10.66 12.03
N ILE A 150 -2.44 -10.12 12.67
CA ILE A 150 -1.89 -8.79 12.31
C ILE A 150 -1.42 -8.80 10.86
N CYS A 151 -0.63 -9.81 10.47
CA CYS A 151 -0.16 -9.97 9.10
C CYS A 151 -1.31 -9.99 8.10
N ARG A 152 -2.35 -10.81 8.34
CA ARG A 152 -3.51 -10.89 7.44
C ARG A 152 -4.24 -9.56 7.33
N GLY A 153 -4.50 -8.86 8.44
CA GLY A 153 -5.19 -7.56 8.41
C GLY A 153 -4.42 -6.52 7.59
N MET A 154 -3.09 -6.48 7.75
CA MET A 154 -2.23 -5.58 6.97
C MET A 154 -2.18 -5.95 5.49
N VAL A 155 -2.05 -7.24 5.15
CA VAL A 155 -2.05 -7.69 3.75
C VAL A 155 -3.39 -7.48 3.07
N GLU A 156 -4.51 -7.71 3.76
CA GLU A 156 -5.85 -7.43 3.25
C GLU A 156 -6.04 -5.92 3.00
N THR A 157 -5.60 -5.08 3.93
CA THR A 157 -5.66 -3.63 3.78
C THR A 157 -4.77 -3.14 2.65
N TRP A 158 -3.56 -3.69 2.51
CA TRP A 158 -2.66 -3.43 1.38
C TRP A 158 -3.28 -3.83 0.03
N ALA A 159 -3.92 -5.01 -0.04
CA ALA A 159 -4.61 -5.46 -1.25
C ALA A 159 -5.79 -4.53 -1.60
N MET A 160 -6.53 -4.05 -0.59
CA MET A 160 -7.58 -3.04 -0.80
C MET A 160 -7.01 -1.71 -1.29
N LEU A 161 -5.85 -1.27 -0.77
CA LEU A 161 -5.15 -0.08 -1.26
C LEU A 161 -4.75 -0.20 -2.73
N VAL A 162 -4.23 -1.36 -3.16
CA VAL A 162 -3.92 -1.63 -4.57
C VAL A 162 -5.18 -1.47 -5.45
N ALA A 163 -6.31 -2.03 -5.01
CA ALA A 163 -7.58 -1.91 -5.72
C ALA A 163 -8.06 -0.44 -5.79
N VAL A 164 -7.94 0.29 -4.68
CA VAL A 164 -8.25 1.73 -4.60
C VAL A 164 -7.41 2.55 -5.58
N VAL A 165 -6.10 2.30 -5.66
CA VAL A 165 -5.20 2.96 -6.61
C VAL A 165 -5.65 2.71 -8.05
N GLY A 166 -5.97 1.45 -8.39
CA GLY A 166 -6.48 1.10 -9.72
C GLY A 166 -7.78 1.83 -10.07
N MET A 167 -8.71 1.91 -9.12
CA MET A 167 -9.97 2.63 -9.30
C MET A 167 -9.74 4.14 -9.50
N LEU A 168 -8.83 4.76 -8.74
CA LEU A 168 -8.49 6.17 -8.90
C LEU A 168 -7.94 6.47 -10.29
N PHE A 169 -7.07 5.61 -10.83
CA PHE A 169 -6.56 5.77 -12.20
C PHE A 169 -7.68 5.72 -13.24
N ILE A 170 -8.61 4.77 -13.11
CA ILE A 170 -9.76 4.65 -14.01
C ILE A 170 -10.63 5.90 -13.92
N THR A 171 -10.98 6.36 -12.71
CA THR A 171 -11.81 7.56 -12.52
C THR A 171 -11.11 8.82 -13.02
N ALA A 172 -9.81 8.96 -12.76
CA ALA A 172 -9.01 10.08 -13.21
C ALA A 172 -9.01 10.19 -14.74
N PHE A 173 -8.73 9.08 -15.42
CA PHE A 173 -8.67 9.04 -16.87
C PHE A 173 -10.03 9.35 -17.51
N LEU A 174 -11.12 8.78 -16.99
CA LEU A 174 -12.47 9.07 -17.46
C LEU A 174 -12.85 10.54 -17.26
N ASN A 175 -12.55 11.10 -16.09
CA ASN A 175 -12.84 12.50 -15.77
C ASN A 175 -12.06 13.47 -16.66
N ILE A 176 -10.78 13.19 -16.93
CA ILE A 176 -9.94 13.98 -17.85
C ILE A 176 -10.49 13.91 -19.27
N ARG A 177 -10.74 12.71 -19.81
CA ARG A 177 -11.24 12.51 -21.17
C ARG A 177 -12.59 13.19 -21.40
N LEU A 178 -13.51 13.05 -20.46
CA LEU A 178 -14.82 13.71 -20.51
C LEU A 178 -14.70 15.22 -20.36
N GLY A 179 -13.80 15.69 -19.50
CA GLY A 179 -13.59 17.13 -19.29
C GLY A 179 -12.92 17.84 -20.47
N LEU A 180 -12.08 17.14 -21.24
CA LEU A 180 -11.48 17.65 -22.47
C LEU A 180 -12.43 17.59 -23.69
N GLY A 181 -13.62 16.99 -23.54
CA GLY A 181 -14.60 16.86 -24.62
C GLY A 181 -14.21 15.84 -25.69
N GLU A 182 -13.25 14.95 -25.41
CA GLU A 182 -12.69 14.01 -26.39
C GLU A 182 -13.55 12.77 -26.66
N VAL A 183 -14.68 12.61 -25.94
CA VAL A 183 -15.52 11.42 -26.09
C VAL A 183 -16.96 11.82 -26.42
N PRO A 184 -17.38 11.73 -27.69
CA PRO A 184 -18.79 11.69 -28.05
C PRO A 184 -19.34 10.32 -27.67
N ILE A 185 -19.57 10.08 -26.38
CA ILE A 185 -20.25 8.87 -25.94
C ILE A 185 -21.74 9.06 -26.22
N ASP A 186 -22.27 8.29 -27.17
CA ASP A 186 -23.70 8.22 -27.43
C ASP A 186 -24.39 7.44 -26.31
N TRP A 187 -24.70 8.15 -25.23
CA TRP A 187 -25.34 7.60 -24.05
C TRP A 187 -26.80 7.20 -24.27
N SER A 188 -27.40 7.47 -25.43
CA SER A 188 -28.81 7.19 -25.69
C SER A 188 -29.18 5.70 -25.51
N SER A 189 -28.21 4.79 -25.62
CA SER A 189 -28.38 3.34 -25.52
C SER A 189 -28.25 2.77 -24.09
N TYR A 190 -27.75 3.52 -23.11
CA TYR A 190 -27.41 2.99 -21.77
C TYR A 190 -28.28 3.52 -20.61
N VAL A 191 -29.22 4.44 -20.87
CA VAL A 191 -29.99 5.08 -19.78
C VAL A 191 -31.33 4.38 -19.54
N PRO A 192 -31.59 3.80 -18.36
CA PRO A 192 -32.94 3.43 -17.95
C PRO A 192 -33.79 4.69 -17.73
N SER A 193 -35.09 4.64 -18.04
CA SER A 193 -35.99 5.81 -18.02
C SER A 193 -35.94 6.59 -16.70
N ARG A 194 -36.19 7.92 -16.72
CA ARG A 194 -36.16 8.83 -15.54
C ARG A 194 -36.92 8.32 -14.31
N ALA A 195 -37.95 7.52 -14.49
CA ALA A 195 -38.71 6.89 -13.40
C ALA A 195 -37.86 5.89 -12.58
N THR A 196 -36.86 5.27 -13.20
CA THR A 196 -35.96 4.30 -12.57
C THR A 196 -34.94 4.96 -11.65
N LEU A 197 -34.47 6.17 -11.97
CA LEU A 197 -33.47 6.90 -11.18
C LEU A 197 -34.03 7.49 -9.88
N LEU A 198 -35.28 7.98 -9.89
CA LEU A 198 -35.95 8.47 -8.67
C LEU A 198 -36.35 7.32 -7.72
N GLY A 199 -36.52 6.10 -8.24
CA GLY A 199 -36.74 4.90 -7.43
C GLY A 199 -35.46 4.32 -6.78
N TYR A 200 -34.27 4.73 -7.25
CA TYR A 200 -32.98 4.23 -6.76
C TYR A 200 -32.40 5.05 -5.58
N TRP A 201 -33.10 6.10 -5.12
CA TRP A 201 -32.73 6.79 -3.88
C TRP A 201 -33.02 5.87 -2.68
N PRO A 202 -32.01 5.47 -1.87
CA PRO A 202 -32.16 4.40 -0.92
C PRO A 202 -32.84 4.90 0.35
N SER A 203 -34.18 4.93 0.37
CA SER A 203 -34.96 5.14 1.60
C SER A 203 -35.16 3.86 2.43
N GLY A 204 -34.50 2.74 2.09
CA GLY A 204 -34.77 1.45 2.74
C GLY A 204 -33.65 0.42 2.76
N VAL A 205 -32.37 0.80 2.61
CA VAL A 205 -31.27 -0.17 2.78
C VAL A 205 -31.11 -0.47 4.27
N GLN A 206 -31.64 -1.63 4.70
CA GLN A 206 -31.49 -2.14 6.05
C GLN A 206 -30.08 -2.77 6.19
N TRP A 207 -29.17 -2.00 6.78
CA TRP A 207 -27.73 -2.32 6.91
C TRP A 207 -27.41 -3.54 7.78
N SER A 208 -28.39 -4.11 8.49
CA SER A 208 -28.16 -5.17 9.48
C SER A 208 -27.85 -6.56 8.90
N ASN A 209 -27.94 -6.74 7.58
CA ASN A 209 -27.68 -8.03 6.91
C ASN A 209 -26.46 -8.03 5.98
N TYR A 210 -25.67 -6.94 5.95
CA TYR A 210 -24.40 -6.91 5.22
C TYR A 210 -23.29 -7.57 6.06
N HIS A 211 -23.32 -8.90 6.12
CA HIS A 211 -22.08 -9.66 6.22
C HIS A 211 -21.48 -9.67 4.80
N PRO A 212 -20.33 -9.01 4.53
CA PRO A 212 -19.79 -9.02 3.18
C PRO A 212 -19.40 -10.45 2.83
N ARG A 213 -19.98 -10.98 1.76
CA ARG A 213 -19.55 -12.24 1.16
C ARG A 213 -18.20 -11.98 0.46
N PHE A 214 -17.11 -12.05 1.23
CA PHE A 214 -15.71 -11.80 0.85
C PHE A 214 -15.14 -12.76 -0.23
N GLU A 215 -15.91 -13.74 -0.70
CA GLU A 215 -15.44 -14.78 -1.62
C GLU A 215 -15.02 -14.22 -3.00
N SER A 216 -15.71 -13.21 -3.54
CA SER A 216 -15.38 -12.65 -4.86
C SER A 216 -14.09 -11.82 -4.87
N PHE A 217 -13.81 -11.11 -3.78
CA PHE A 217 -12.55 -10.38 -3.62
C PHE A 217 -11.39 -11.35 -3.38
N ARG A 218 -11.60 -12.41 -2.60
CA ARG A 218 -10.60 -13.47 -2.39
C ARG A 218 -10.22 -14.15 -3.71
N GLU A 219 -11.20 -14.46 -4.56
CA GLU A 219 -10.96 -14.97 -5.91
C GLU A 219 -10.21 -13.96 -6.79
N TRP A 220 -10.58 -12.68 -6.73
CA TRP A 220 -9.91 -11.63 -7.49
C TRP A 220 -8.43 -11.45 -7.08
N VAL A 221 -8.14 -11.39 -5.77
CA VAL A 221 -6.76 -11.32 -5.25
C VAL A 221 -5.96 -12.58 -5.61
N SER A 222 -6.57 -13.76 -5.55
CA SER A 222 -5.88 -15.01 -5.91
C SER A 222 -5.40 -15.04 -7.36
N ARG A 223 -6.15 -14.43 -8.30
CA ARG A 223 -5.76 -14.34 -9.72
C ARG A 223 -4.59 -13.40 -9.98
N TRP A 224 -4.35 -12.43 -9.10
CA TRP A 224 -3.20 -11.53 -9.19
C TRP A 224 -1.93 -12.16 -8.63
N GLY A 225 -2.06 -13.04 -7.63
CA GLY A 225 -0.93 -13.77 -7.02
C GLY A 225 -0.16 -14.66 -8.01
N ASP A 226 -0.81 -15.21 -9.03
CA ASP A 226 -0.19 -16.10 -10.03
C ASP A 226 0.54 -15.37 -11.17
N LYS A 227 0.36 -14.05 -11.31
CA LYS A 227 0.87 -13.28 -12.46
C LYS A 227 1.92 -12.24 -12.11
N THR A 228 2.30 -12.09 -10.84
CA THR A 228 3.41 -11.23 -10.48
C THR A 228 4.72 -11.87 -10.93
N PRO A 229 5.65 -11.11 -11.56
CA PRO A 229 7.01 -11.58 -11.74
C PRO A 229 7.53 -12.01 -10.36
N LYS A 230 8.20 -13.17 -10.27
CA LYS A 230 8.88 -13.58 -9.04
C LYS A 230 9.65 -12.37 -8.53
N ALA A 231 9.18 -11.81 -7.41
CA ALA A 231 9.84 -10.69 -6.77
C ALA A 231 11.32 -11.05 -6.65
N TYR A 232 12.17 -10.09 -7.02
CA TYR A 232 13.63 -10.17 -6.93
C TYR A 232 14.05 -11.21 -5.90
N ALA A 233 14.62 -12.33 -6.38
CA ALA A 233 15.40 -13.17 -5.49
C ALA A 233 16.37 -12.22 -4.77
N PRO A 234 16.52 -12.34 -3.44
CA PRO A 234 17.53 -11.56 -2.74
C PRO A 234 18.83 -11.72 -3.53
N VAL A 235 19.36 -10.61 -4.03
CA VAL A 235 20.73 -10.60 -4.51
C VAL A 235 21.53 -11.01 -3.30
N ASP A 236 22.26 -12.12 -3.38
CA ASP A 236 23.15 -12.63 -2.34
C ASP A 236 24.30 -11.64 -2.10
N SER A 237 23.98 -10.43 -1.66
CA SER A 237 24.94 -9.35 -1.39
C SER A 237 25.70 -9.57 -0.08
N GLU A 238 25.35 -10.60 0.69
CA GLU A 238 26.14 -11.01 1.86
C GLU A 238 27.41 -11.80 1.47
N GLU A 239 27.48 -12.43 0.30
CA GLU A 239 28.68 -13.19 -0.09
C GLU A 239 29.77 -12.31 -0.71
N THR A 240 29.43 -11.12 -1.21
CA THR A 240 30.41 -10.18 -1.80
C THR A 240 31.05 -9.26 -0.77
N LEU A 241 30.32 -8.84 0.28
CA LEU A 241 30.85 -7.91 1.30
C LEU A 241 31.79 -8.61 2.31
N VAL A 242 31.56 -9.89 2.63
CA VAL A 242 32.47 -10.64 3.51
C VAL A 242 33.81 -10.96 2.82
N ARG A 243 33.87 -10.94 1.49
CA ARG A 243 35.08 -11.28 0.74
C ARG A 243 36.04 -10.09 0.56
N GLU A 244 35.57 -8.85 0.64
CA GLU A 244 36.46 -7.68 0.55
C GLU A 244 37.16 -7.39 1.90
N ASP A 245 36.46 -7.54 3.03
CA ASP A 245 37.04 -7.31 4.37
C ASP A 245 38.11 -8.35 4.78
N GLU A 246 37.99 -9.61 4.35
CA GLU A 246 39.04 -10.62 4.59
C GLU A 246 40.31 -10.38 3.76
N SER A 247 40.24 -9.61 2.67
CA SER A 247 41.40 -9.30 1.84
C SER A 247 42.21 -8.14 2.43
N GLU A 248 41.54 -7.10 2.94
CA GLU A 248 42.22 -5.92 3.50
C GLU A 248 42.79 -6.20 4.91
N SER A 249 42.15 -7.09 5.69
CA SER A 249 42.67 -7.48 7.01
C SER A 249 43.92 -8.36 6.95
N LYS A 250 44.17 -9.10 5.86
CA LYS A 250 45.37 -9.95 5.74
C LYS A 250 46.61 -9.14 5.39
N ASP A 251 46.47 -8.13 4.56
CA ASP A 251 47.59 -7.28 4.15
C ASP A 251 48.14 -6.46 5.34
N HIS A 252 47.28 -6.03 6.26
CA HIS A 252 47.72 -5.23 7.41
C HIS A 252 48.40 -6.05 8.53
N VAL A 253 48.09 -7.34 8.65
CA VAL A 253 48.75 -8.23 9.63
C VAL A 253 50.17 -8.60 9.19
N SER A 254 50.42 -8.76 7.88
CA SER A 254 51.76 -9.03 7.36
C SER A 254 52.76 -7.89 7.59
N ASP A 255 52.32 -6.63 7.52
CA ASP A 255 53.19 -5.47 7.76
C ASP A 255 53.61 -5.36 9.23
N LEU A 256 52.70 -5.67 10.16
CA LEU A 256 52.99 -5.65 11.59
C LEU A 256 53.95 -6.77 12.03
N GLU A 257 53.85 -7.97 11.44
CA GLU A 257 54.81 -9.05 11.72
C GLU A 257 56.21 -8.76 11.16
N SER A 258 56.31 -8.02 10.05
CA SER A 258 57.58 -7.56 9.48
C SER A 258 58.29 -6.56 10.39
N GLU A 259 57.58 -5.55 10.92
CA GLU A 259 58.19 -4.55 11.82
C GLU A 259 58.63 -5.15 13.16
N LEU A 260 57.85 -6.08 13.73
CA LEU A 260 58.23 -6.79 14.97
C LEU A 260 59.48 -7.67 14.79
N GLY A 261 59.71 -8.20 13.58
CA GLY A 261 60.92 -8.96 13.25
C GLY A 261 62.19 -8.11 13.22
N GLU A 262 62.11 -6.85 12.81
CA GLU A 262 63.26 -5.93 12.80
C GLU A 262 63.63 -5.43 14.20
N VAL A 263 62.63 -5.10 15.03
CA VAL A 263 62.87 -4.66 16.41
C VAL A 263 63.63 -5.74 17.20
N ARG A 264 63.24 -7.02 17.05
CA ARG A 264 63.88 -8.13 17.75
C ARG A 264 65.34 -8.37 17.35
N LYS A 265 65.71 -8.08 16.10
CA LYS A 265 67.12 -8.17 15.62
C LYS A 265 68.01 -7.03 16.12
N SER A 266 67.42 -5.93 16.61
CA SER A 266 68.16 -4.81 17.17
C SER A 266 68.53 -5.00 18.65
N GLU A 267 67.76 -5.84 19.37
CA GLU A 267 67.96 -6.12 20.80
C GLU A 267 69.09 -7.12 21.07
N ASP A 268 69.36 -8.04 20.13
CA ASP A 268 70.47 -9.02 20.21
C ASP A 268 71.85 -8.43 19.85
N ARG A 269 71.95 -7.11 19.63
CA ARG A 269 73.17 -6.43 19.17
C ARG A 269 73.77 -5.44 20.18
N VAL A 270 73.36 -5.51 21.45
CA VAL A 270 73.90 -4.73 22.58
C VAL A 270 74.61 -5.64 23.58
#